data_AF-A0A9W8RP84-F1
#
_entry.id   AF-A0A9W8RP84-F1
#
_cell.length_a   1.000
_cell.length_b   1.000
_cell.length_c   1.000
_cell.angle_alpha   90.00
_cell.angle_beta   90.00
_cell.angle_gamma   90.00
#
_symmetry.space_group_name_H-M   'P 1'
#
loop_
_entity.id
_entity.type
_entity.pdbx_description
1 polymer ?
#
loop_
_entity_poly.entity_id
_entity_poly.type
_entity_poly.pdbx_seq_one_letter_code
_entity_poly.pdbx_strand_id
1 'polypeptide(L)'
;MHFDLPSLMKLSELQISLPQPDDRWGASTAQCWASFPAVENSASGGLPTMEGVISGDSWLSVWSKTNTLGKQVMLQHLASVIKDQSMNQPGTPGFSHHDKLLASRALIHLLDMIEDDHVEQSIDEAKASTTHKVMALSALMTYNAPIQNLLPTVVRRIYGKLDSSNWTQIGDQWKNLSGQGRLGCFYAARIIHVVRSSRCSHFGTPVSLLRAVLVLWLYSAITEKFQDRFMYSPTAPAVVLGPKPLNQMDNKAWVDIGWSRVKLPGIGNLLCAEGRIKLLDDGVVLMRSLKDWGISTTYAQILLRLRASETYNAGGR
;
A
#
# COMPACT_ATOMS: atom_id res chain seq x y z
N MET A 1 -6.23 14.34 9.91
CA MET A 1 -6.06 15.30 8.79
C MET A 1 -5.27 14.60 7.70
N HIS A 2 -5.96 14.17 6.64
CA HIS A 2 -5.29 13.83 5.39
C HIS A 2 -4.93 15.15 4.72
N PHE A 3 -3.69 15.31 4.28
CA PHE A 3 -3.33 16.40 3.38
C PHE A 3 -3.94 16.05 2.02
N ASP A 4 -5.18 16.47 1.82
CA ASP A 4 -5.95 16.25 0.61
C ASP A 4 -5.57 17.35 -0.39
N LEU A 5 -4.38 17.21 -0.99
CA LEU A 5 -3.91 18.11 -2.04
C LEU A 5 -4.97 18.35 -3.14
N PRO A 6 -5.74 17.34 -3.59
CA PRO A 6 -6.86 17.52 -4.51
C PRO A 6 -8.01 18.41 -4.02
N SER A 7 -8.21 18.53 -2.70
CA SER A 7 -9.25 19.41 -2.14
C SER A 7 -8.79 20.86 -1.99
N LEU A 8 -7.46 21.10 -2.01
CA LEU A 8 -6.84 22.42 -1.85
C LEU A 8 -6.36 23.00 -3.19
N MET A 9 -6.05 22.16 -4.17
CA MET A 9 -5.63 22.51 -5.52
C MET A 9 -6.26 21.55 -6.53
N LYS A 10 -6.73 22.08 -7.66
CA LYS A 10 -7.23 21.24 -8.77
C LYS A 10 -6.09 20.36 -9.28
N LEU A 11 -6.40 19.15 -9.75
CA LEU A 11 -5.40 18.24 -10.31
C LEU A 11 -4.59 18.90 -11.45
N SER A 12 -5.20 19.83 -12.20
CA SER A 12 -4.56 20.67 -13.22
C SER A 12 -3.54 21.67 -12.68
N GLU A 13 -3.67 22.09 -11.41
CA GLU A 13 -2.75 23.00 -10.73
C GLU A 13 -1.54 22.24 -10.14
N LEU A 14 -1.74 20.97 -9.77
CA LEU A 14 -0.67 20.05 -9.31
C LEU A 14 0.15 19.47 -10.47
N GLN A 15 -0.29 19.67 -11.72
CA GLN A 15 0.46 19.29 -12.93
C GLN A 15 1.75 20.11 -13.12
N ILE A 16 1.93 21.20 -12.37
CA ILE A 16 3.08 22.14 -12.46
C ILE A 16 4.18 21.78 -11.44
N SER A 17 4.25 20.53 -10.97
CA SER A 17 5.18 20.10 -9.89
C SER A 17 6.22 19.06 -10.31
N LEU A 18 6.52 18.96 -11.61
CA LEU A 18 7.66 18.19 -12.14
C LEU A 18 8.93 19.09 -12.16
N PRO A 19 10.15 18.54 -12.04
CA PRO A 19 11.39 19.34 -12.01
C PRO A 19 11.51 20.19 -13.27
N GLN A 20 11.83 21.45 -13.05
CA GLN A 20 12.32 22.35 -14.08
C GLN A 20 13.85 22.48 -13.89
N PRO A 21 14.65 22.63 -14.97
CA PRO A 21 16.05 23.03 -14.84
C PRO A 21 16.19 24.27 -13.97
N ASP A 22 17.26 24.41 -13.19
CA ASP A 22 17.45 25.54 -12.27
C ASP A 22 17.39 26.91 -12.99
N ASP A 23 17.67 26.92 -14.28
CA ASP A 23 17.60 28.08 -15.18
C ASP A 23 16.17 28.67 -15.30
N ARG A 24 15.13 27.89 -14.96
CA ARG A 24 13.72 28.30 -15.08
C ARG A 24 13.15 28.99 -13.85
N TRP A 25 13.89 29.05 -12.73
CA TRP A 25 13.55 29.95 -11.63
C TRP A 25 13.61 31.43 -12.05
N GLY A 26 14.29 31.74 -13.16
CA GLY A 26 14.33 33.08 -13.79
C GLY A 26 13.28 33.34 -14.87
N ALA A 27 12.30 32.45 -15.10
CA ALA A 27 11.35 32.59 -16.20
C ALA A 27 10.34 33.74 -15.96
N SER A 28 10.15 34.59 -16.97
CA SER A 28 9.37 35.83 -16.89
C SER A 28 7.85 35.65 -16.87
N THR A 29 7.34 34.42 -17.09
CA THR A 29 5.90 34.11 -17.05
C THR A 29 5.62 32.71 -16.48
N ALA A 30 4.45 32.56 -15.83
CA ALA A 30 3.96 31.28 -15.30
C ALA A 30 3.76 30.20 -16.38
N GLN A 31 3.56 30.60 -17.64
CA GLN A 31 3.42 29.69 -18.78
C GLN A 31 4.78 29.07 -19.19
N CYS A 32 5.89 29.80 -19.01
CA CYS A 32 7.25 29.26 -19.21
C CYS A 32 7.64 28.26 -18.11
N TRP A 33 7.07 28.43 -16.92
CA TRP A 33 7.25 27.55 -15.76
C TRP A 33 6.57 26.17 -15.90
N ALA A 34 5.48 26.08 -16.66
CA ALA A 34 4.57 24.92 -16.66
C ALA A 34 4.79 23.90 -17.79
N SER A 35 5.86 24.03 -18.58
CA SER A 35 6.08 23.16 -19.75
C SER A 35 6.81 21.85 -19.40
N PHE A 36 6.28 20.72 -19.88
CA PHE A 36 6.95 19.42 -19.92
C PHE A 36 8.09 19.45 -20.96
N PRO A 37 9.17 18.66 -20.80
CA PRO A 37 10.11 18.45 -21.89
C PRO A 37 9.33 17.89 -23.09
N ALA A 38 9.42 18.57 -24.22
CA ALA A 38 8.73 18.19 -25.44
C ALA A 38 9.03 16.72 -25.75
N VAL A 39 7.99 15.90 -25.87
CA VAL A 39 8.12 14.61 -26.55
C VAL A 39 8.41 14.97 -28.00
N GLU A 40 9.62 14.67 -28.48
CA GLU A 40 10.12 15.08 -29.80
C GLU A 40 9.25 14.63 -31.00
N ASN A 41 8.19 13.85 -30.78
CA ASN A 41 7.33 13.29 -31.83
C ASN A 41 5.83 13.62 -31.73
N SER A 42 5.41 14.57 -30.89
CA SER A 42 3.98 14.95 -30.83
C SER A 42 3.68 16.12 -31.77
N ALA A 43 3.40 15.81 -33.04
CA ALA A 43 3.01 16.76 -34.08
C ALA A 43 1.64 17.46 -33.86
N SER A 44 1.09 17.43 -32.65
CA SER A 44 -0.16 18.09 -32.29
C SER A 44 -0.09 18.71 -30.88
N GLY A 45 0.57 19.86 -30.78
CA GLY A 45 0.14 21.04 -30.00
C GLY A 45 -0.41 20.90 -28.57
N GLY A 46 0.01 19.91 -27.77
CA GLY A 46 -0.39 19.79 -26.37
C GLY A 46 0.68 19.14 -25.51
N LEU A 47 0.92 19.71 -24.33
CA LEU A 47 1.75 19.07 -23.30
C LEU A 47 1.08 17.76 -22.85
N PRO A 48 1.82 16.63 -22.74
CA PRO A 48 1.22 15.36 -22.36
C PRO A 48 0.67 15.43 -20.93
N THR A 49 -0.63 15.20 -20.77
CA THR A 49 -1.26 15.10 -19.44
C THR A 49 -0.90 13.77 -18.78
N MET A 50 -0.90 13.71 -17.46
CA MET A 50 -0.64 12.46 -16.72
C MET A 50 -1.61 11.33 -17.13
N GLU A 51 -2.84 11.68 -17.46
CA GLU A 51 -3.86 10.77 -18.00
C GLU A 51 -3.48 10.22 -19.39
N GLY A 52 -2.95 11.07 -20.28
CA GLY A 52 -2.40 10.63 -21.57
C GLY A 52 -1.12 9.79 -21.44
N VAL A 53 -0.31 10.06 -20.43
CA VAL A 53 0.92 9.31 -20.15
C VAL A 53 0.63 7.89 -19.64
N ILE A 54 -0.39 7.74 -18.79
CA ILE A 54 -0.83 6.44 -18.26
C ILE A 54 -1.55 5.62 -19.33
N SER A 55 -2.38 6.28 -20.16
CA SER A 55 -3.16 5.61 -21.21
C SER A 55 -2.32 5.21 -22.43
N GLY A 56 -1.22 5.94 -22.71
CA GLY A 56 -0.35 5.73 -23.86
C GLY A 56 0.91 4.90 -23.59
N ASP A 57 1.01 4.21 -22.45
CA ASP A 57 2.17 3.40 -22.04
C ASP A 57 3.52 4.14 -22.04
N SER A 58 3.49 5.48 -22.05
CA SER A 58 4.66 6.36 -22.13
C SER A 58 5.21 6.74 -20.75
N TRP A 59 4.56 6.26 -19.68
CA TRP A 59 4.92 6.53 -18.29
C TRP A 59 6.32 6.04 -17.92
N LEU A 60 6.88 5.02 -18.59
CA LEU A 60 8.26 4.57 -18.43
C LEU A 60 9.28 5.65 -18.83
N SER A 61 9.08 6.23 -20.02
CA SER A 61 9.92 7.34 -20.50
C SER A 61 9.80 8.55 -19.56
N VAL A 62 8.59 8.86 -19.10
CA VAL A 62 8.36 9.96 -18.16
C VAL A 62 9.03 9.69 -16.81
N TRP A 63 8.89 8.48 -16.26
CA TRP A 63 9.48 8.09 -14.97
C TRP A 63 11.00 8.27 -14.95
N SER A 64 11.69 7.83 -16.01
CA SER A 64 13.16 7.92 -16.12
C SER A 64 13.68 9.37 -16.15
N LYS A 65 12.87 10.31 -16.66
CA LYS A 65 13.23 11.74 -16.81
C LYS A 65 12.73 12.60 -15.65
N THR A 66 12.07 12.00 -14.66
CA THR A 66 11.39 12.73 -13.59
C THR A 66 12.18 12.67 -12.28
N ASN A 67 12.24 13.80 -11.55
CA ASN A 67 12.88 13.87 -10.24
C ASN A 67 12.04 13.16 -9.15
N THR A 68 12.55 13.17 -7.92
CA THR A 68 11.88 12.63 -6.74
C THR A 68 10.44 13.12 -6.54
N LEU A 69 10.18 14.42 -6.67
CA LEU A 69 8.85 15.00 -6.44
C LEU A 69 7.88 14.56 -7.53
N GLY A 70 8.28 14.62 -8.80
CA GLY A 70 7.40 14.20 -9.88
C GLY A 70 7.08 12.70 -9.84
N LYS A 71 8.04 11.87 -9.42
CA LYS A 71 7.80 10.44 -9.14
C LYS A 71 6.76 10.26 -8.03
N GLN A 72 6.76 11.08 -6.98
CA GLN A 72 5.72 11.08 -5.95
C GLN A 72 4.36 11.48 -6.52
N VAL A 73 4.28 12.50 -7.37
CA VAL A 73 3.01 12.94 -7.99
C VAL A 73 2.42 11.82 -8.87
N MET A 74 3.25 11.15 -9.67
CA MET A 74 2.83 10.00 -10.48
C MET A 74 2.26 8.88 -9.61
N LEU A 75 2.99 8.48 -8.55
CA LEU A 75 2.54 7.45 -7.62
C LEU A 75 1.26 7.85 -6.87
N GLN A 76 1.15 9.11 -6.47
CA GLN A 76 -0.03 9.64 -5.79
C GLN A 76 -1.25 9.60 -6.70
N HIS A 77 -1.13 10.02 -7.96
CA HIS A 77 -2.22 9.97 -8.92
C HIS A 77 -2.67 8.55 -9.22
N LEU A 78 -1.74 7.63 -9.51
CA LEU A 78 -2.04 6.21 -9.69
C LEU A 78 -2.73 5.64 -8.44
N ALA A 79 -2.26 6.01 -7.25
CA ALA A 79 -2.89 5.62 -6.00
C ALA A 79 -4.31 6.20 -5.84
N SER A 80 -4.57 7.42 -6.31
CA SER A 80 -5.91 8.02 -6.30
C SER A 80 -6.85 7.30 -7.27
N VAL A 81 -6.39 6.96 -8.48
CA VAL A 81 -7.20 6.20 -9.47
C VAL A 81 -7.68 4.88 -8.87
N ILE A 82 -6.79 4.09 -8.28
CA ILE A 82 -7.18 2.78 -7.72
C ILE A 82 -7.98 2.88 -6.41
N LYS A 83 -7.84 3.97 -5.66
CA LYS A 83 -8.57 4.22 -4.40
C LYS A 83 -9.91 4.91 -4.63
N ASP A 84 -10.21 5.31 -5.86
CA ASP A 84 -11.42 6.04 -6.17
C ASP A 84 -12.67 5.21 -5.86
N GLN A 85 -13.56 5.82 -5.06
CA GLN A 85 -14.84 5.26 -4.63
C GLN A 85 -16.03 6.04 -5.18
N SER A 86 -15.81 6.96 -6.13
CA SER A 86 -16.84 7.72 -6.83
C SER A 86 -18.01 6.86 -7.35
N MET A 87 -17.78 5.60 -7.74
CA MET A 87 -18.84 4.64 -8.11
C MET A 87 -19.87 4.39 -6.99
N ASN A 88 -19.50 4.62 -5.73
CA ASN A 88 -20.39 4.51 -4.57
C ASN A 88 -21.13 5.83 -4.26
N GLN A 89 -20.88 6.90 -5.02
CA GLN A 89 -21.46 8.23 -4.84
C GLN A 89 -22.23 8.65 -6.11
N PRO A 90 -23.56 8.80 -6.04
CA PRO A 90 -24.36 9.21 -7.19
C PRO A 90 -23.93 10.60 -7.70
N GLY A 91 -23.63 10.71 -9.00
CA GLY A 91 -23.38 11.99 -9.68
C GLY A 91 -21.91 12.47 -9.69
N THR A 92 -20.97 11.71 -9.14
CA THR A 92 -19.54 12.04 -9.23
C THR A 92 -18.89 11.29 -10.39
N PRO A 93 -18.27 11.99 -11.37
CA PRO A 93 -17.50 11.32 -12.41
C PRO A 93 -16.32 10.58 -11.78
N GLY A 94 -16.16 9.31 -12.15
CA GLY A 94 -15.27 8.37 -11.51
C GLY A 94 -14.35 7.65 -12.48
N PHE A 95 -13.32 7.01 -11.96
CA PHE A 95 -12.46 6.14 -12.75
C PHE A 95 -13.12 4.79 -13.02
N SER A 96 -13.03 4.33 -14.26
CA SER A 96 -13.59 3.05 -14.69
C SER A 96 -12.79 1.88 -14.09
N HIS A 97 -13.36 0.67 -14.13
CA HIS A 97 -12.63 -0.54 -13.76
C HIS A 97 -11.36 -0.73 -14.62
N HIS A 98 -11.42 -0.33 -15.90
CA HIS A 98 -10.29 -0.41 -16.81
C HIS A 98 -9.13 0.50 -16.34
N ASP A 99 -9.44 1.74 -15.97
CA ASP A 99 -8.44 2.72 -15.50
C ASP A 99 -7.77 2.23 -14.21
N LYS A 100 -8.55 1.64 -13.30
CA LYS A 100 -8.03 1.04 -12.07
C LYS A 100 -7.08 -0.12 -12.36
N LEU A 101 -7.41 -0.96 -13.33
CA LEU A 101 -6.55 -2.08 -13.74
C LEU A 101 -5.24 -1.57 -14.36
N LEU A 102 -5.30 -0.59 -15.27
CA LEU A 102 -4.11 0.03 -15.87
C LEU A 102 -3.22 0.68 -14.81
N ALA A 103 -3.81 1.46 -13.89
CA ALA A 103 -3.08 2.09 -12.81
C ALA A 103 -2.42 1.06 -11.88
N SER A 104 -3.09 -0.06 -11.60
CA SER A 104 -2.49 -1.15 -10.80
C SER A 104 -1.29 -1.78 -11.49
N ARG A 105 -1.34 -1.99 -12.81
CA ARG A 105 -0.23 -2.56 -13.60
C ARG A 105 0.96 -1.61 -13.65
N ALA A 106 0.70 -0.33 -13.89
CA ALA A 106 1.74 0.71 -13.85
C ALA A 106 2.41 0.76 -12.48
N LEU A 107 1.67 0.68 -11.38
CA LEU A 107 2.23 0.64 -10.03
C LEU A 107 3.09 -0.60 -9.76
N ILE A 108 2.70 -1.78 -10.27
CA ILE A 108 3.51 -3.01 -10.12
C ILE A 108 4.84 -2.84 -10.84
N HIS A 109 4.82 -2.41 -12.09
CA HIS A 109 6.06 -2.25 -12.86
C HIS A 109 6.93 -1.11 -12.31
N LEU A 110 6.34 -0.01 -11.83
CA LEU A 110 7.09 1.03 -11.11
C LEU A 110 7.74 0.49 -9.84
N LEU A 111 7.03 -0.33 -9.06
CA LEU A 111 7.58 -0.95 -7.86
C LEU A 111 8.78 -1.84 -8.20
N ASP A 112 8.67 -2.67 -9.23
CA ASP A 112 9.77 -3.54 -9.69
C ASP A 112 10.99 -2.68 -10.10
N MET A 113 10.78 -1.60 -10.86
CA MET A 113 11.86 -0.67 -11.21
C MET A 113 12.53 -0.03 -10.00
N ILE A 114 11.76 0.43 -9.01
CA ILE A 114 12.32 1.04 -7.79
C ILE A 114 13.09 -0.01 -6.95
N GLU A 115 12.76 -1.29 -7.08
CA GLU A 115 13.40 -2.40 -6.38
C GLU A 115 14.67 -2.88 -7.08
N ASP A 116 14.71 -2.85 -8.41
CA ASP A 116 15.86 -3.24 -9.24
C ASP A 116 16.92 -2.13 -9.38
N ASP A 117 16.59 -0.88 -9.00
CA ASP A 117 17.50 0.27 -9.04
C ASP A 117 18.60 0.14 -7.96
N HIS A 118 19.63 -0.65 -8.28
CA HIS A 118 20.79 -0.98 -7.43
C HIS A 118 21.98 -0.01 -7.60
N VAL A 119 21.77 1.15 -8.22
CA VAL A 119 22.81 2.17 -8.38
C VAL A 119 23.26 2.68 -7.01
N GLU A 120 24.52 3.09 -6.88
CA GLU A 120 25.03 3.84 -5.72
C GLU A 120 24.23 5.14 -5.53
N GLN A 121 23.10 5.03 -4.84
CA GLN A 121 22.20 6.12 -4.55
C GLN A 121 22.79 6.97 -3.42
N SER A 122 22.68 8.29 -3.58
CA SER A 122 22.87 9.20 -2.45
C SER A 122 21.89 8.87 -1.32
N ILE A 123 22.20 9.31 -0.10
CA ILE A 123 21.34 9.08 1.07
C ILE A 123 19.92 9.63 0.84
N ASP A 124 19.79 10.76 0.14
CA ASP A 124 18.50 11.39 -0.10
C ASP A 124 17.71 10.70 -1.21
N GLU A 125 18.37 10.15 -2.23
CA GLU A 125 17.76 9.27 -3.22
C GLU A 125 17.29 7.95 -2.59
N ALA A 126 18.06 7.38 -1.66
CA ALA A 126 17.66 6.17 -0.93
C ALA A 126 16.41 6.40 -0.06
N LYS A 127 16.30 7.56 0.62
CA LYS A 127 15.09 7.97 1.36
C LYS A 127 13.89 8.19 0.45
N ALA A 128 14.12 8.82 -0.71
CA ALA A 128 13.11 9.06 -1.72
C ALA A 128 12.57 7.74 -2.29
N SER A 129 13.47 6.84 -2.69
CA SER A 129 13.16 5.50 -3.19
C SER A 129 12.35 4.71 -2.16
N THR A 130 12.76 4.72 -0.89
CA THR A 130 12.00 4.10 0.21
C THR A 130 10.58 4.65 0.31
N THR A 131 10.42 5.97 0.19
CA THR A 131 9.10 6.62 0.21
C THR A 131 8.24 6.18 -0.98
N HIS A 132 8.81 6.15 -2.18
CA HIS A 132 8.14 5.69 -3.40
C HIS A 132 7.69 4.23 -3.27
N LYS A 133 8.53 3.34 -2.74
CA LYS A 133 8.17 1.94 -2.43
C LYS A 133 6.95 1.88 -1.50
N VAL A 134 6.97 2.61 -0.39
CA VAL A 134 5.85 2.62 0.57
C VAL A 134 4.56 3.14 -0.08
N MET A 135 4.63 4.17 -0.93
CA MET A 135 3.46 4.69 -1.65
C MET A 135 2.87 3.64 -2.60
N ALA A 136 3.70 3.03 -3.44
CA ALA A 136 3.27 2.01 -4.40
C ALA A 136 2.68 0.78 -3.68
N LEU A 137 3.38 0.26 -2.67
CA LEU A 137 2.94 -0.87 -1.87
C LEU A 137 1.63 -0.58 -1.13
N SER A 138 1.48 0.62 -0.55
CA SER A 138 0.26 1.02 0.18
C SER A 138 -0.94 1.11 -0.76
N ALA A 139 -0.72 1.62 -1.97
CA ALA A 139 -1.72 1.68 -3.02
C ALA A 139 -2.14 0.26 -3.44
N LEU A 140 -1.19 -0.59 -3.82
CA LEU A 140 -1.43 -1.97 -4.25
C LEU A 140 -2.06 -2.83 -3.15
N MET A 141 -1.64 -2.69 -1.90
CA MET A 141 -2.28 -3.34 -0.75
C MET A 141 -3.74 -2.92 -0.63
N THR A 142 -4.05 -1.62 -0.72
CA THR A 142 -5.42 -1.11 -0.59
C THR A 142 -6.31 -1.62 -1.73
N TYR A 143 -5.79 -1.66 -2.95
CA TYR A 143 -6.52 -2.17 -4.12
C TYR A 143 -6.83 -3.66 -4.02
N ASN A 144 -5.94 -4.44 -3.38
CA ASN A 144 -6.08 -5.88 -3.28
C ASN A 144 -6.74 -6.38 -1.98
N ALA A 145 -6.83 -5.54 -0.95
CA ALA A 145 -7.48 -5.92 0.30
C ALA A 145 -9.02 -6.00 0.11
N PRO A 146 -9.66 -7.16 0.38
CA PRO A 146 -11.10 -7.35 0.19
C PRO A 146 -12.00 -6.50 1.11
N ILE A 147 -11.41 -5.68 2.00
CA ILE A 147 -12.13 -4.80 2.91
C ILE A 147 -11.54 -3.40 2.87
N GLN A 148 -12.40 -2.43 2.55
CA GLN A 148 -12.05 -1.01 2.51
C GLN A 148 -12.04 -0.37 3.91
N ASN A 149 -12.86 -0.87 4.84
CA ASN A 149 -13.05 -0.30 6.19
C ASN A 149 -12.37 -1.13 7.30
N LEU A 150 -11.05 -1.23 7.26
CA LEU A 150 -10.27 -2.00 8.26
C LEU A 150 -10.39 -1.43 9.68
N LEU A 151 -10.28 -0.11 9.83
CA LEU A 151 -10.24 0.53 11.15
C LEU A 151 -11.57 0.39 11.92
N PRO A 152 -12.76 0.64 11.32
CA PRO A 152 -14.04 0.37 11.98
C PRO A 152 -14.18 -1.09 12.45
N THR A 153 -13.76 -2.06 11.62
CA THR A 153 -13.79 -3.49 11.98
C THR A 153 -12.94 -3.78 13.21
N VAL A 154 -11.72 -3.22 13.26
CA VAL A 154 -10.80 -3.36 14.39
C VAL A 154 -11.36 -2.71 15.65
N VAL A 155 -11.93 -1.51 15.54
CA VAL A 155 -12.57 -0.83 16.66
C VAL A 155 -13.72 -1.67 17.22
N ARG A 156 -14.59 -2.20 16.35
CA ARG A 156 -15.68 -3.10 16.76
C ARG A 156 -15.13 -4.34 17.46
N ARG A 157 -14.03 -4.92 16.97
CA ARG A 157 -13.35 -6.05 17.62
C ARG A 157 -12.85 -5.70 19.01
N ILE A 158 -12.14 -4.57 19.17
CA ILE A 158 -11.61 -4.10 20.46
C ILE A 158 -12.72 -3.98 21.52
N TYR A 159 -13.87 -3.46 21.13
CA TYR A 159 -15.01 -3.25 22.03
C TYR A 159 -15.98 -4.44 22.10
N GLY A 160 -15.64 -5.61 21.53
CA GLY A 160 -16.51 -6.78 21.55
C GLY A 160 -17.83 -6.63 20.76
N LYS A 161 -17.93 -5.65 19.85
CA LYS A 161 -19.12 -5.33 19.04
C LYS A 161 -19.09 -5.98 17.63
N LEU A 162 -18.24 -6.98 17.44
CA LEU A 162 -18.12 -7.72 16.18
C LEU A 162 -18.73 -9.11 16.38
N ASP A 163 -19.99 -9.25 16.00
CA ASP A 163 -20.78 -10.48 16.12
C ASP A 163 -20.34 -11.57 15.12
N SER A 164 -20.92 -12.77 15.24
CA SER A 164 -20.63 -13.91 14.38
C SER A 164 -21.03 -13.69 12.92
N SER A 165 -22.12 -12.95 12.66
CA SER A 165 -22.61 -12.67 11.30
C SER A 165 -21.66 -11.73 10.55
N ASN A 166 -21.18 -10.65 11.19
CA ASN A 166 -20.19 -9.75 10.61
C ASN A 166 -18.87 -10.48 10.34
N TRP A 167 -18.42 -11.35 11.25
CA TRP A 167 -17.25 -12.19 11.01
C TRP A 167 -17.41 -13.12 9.81
N THR A 168 -18.61 -13.70 9.64
CA THR A 168 -18.92 -14.59 8.51
C THR A 168 -18.92 -13.81 7.20
N GLN A 169 -19.58 -12.63 7.16
CA GLN A 169 -19.60 -11.76 5.98
C GLN A 169 -18.18 -11.35 5.57
N ILE A 170 -17.35 -10.97 6.53
CA ILE A 170 -15.94 -10.64 6.31
C ILE A 170 -15.19 -11.87 5.76
N GLY A 171 -15.37 -13.04 6.37
CA GLY A 171 -14.75 -14.28 5.92
C GLY A 171 -15.16 -14.65 4.48
N ASP A 172 -16.42 -14.50 4.13
CA ASP A 172 -16.95 -14.80 2.80
C ASP A 172 -16.40 -13.84 1.73
N GLN A 173 -16.25 -12.54 2.04
CA GLN A 173 -15.59 -11.59 1.15
C GLN A 173 -14.14 -11.99 0.86
N TRP A 174 -13.38 -12.33 1.90
CA TRP A 174 -12.00 -12.79 1.77
C TRP A 174 -11.90 -14.14 1.05
N LYS A 175 -12.90 -15.01 1.17
CA LYS A 175 -12.96 -16.28 0.44
C LYS A 175 -13.21 -16.04 -1.06
N ASN A 176 -14.19 -15.21 -1.38
CA ASN A 176 -14.58 -14.91 -2.76
C ASN A 176 -13.44 -14.23 -3.54
N LEU A 177 -12.62 -13.43 -2.85
CA LEU A 177 -11.46 -12.73 -3.41
C LEU A 177 -10.15 -13.26 -2.81
N SER A 178 -10.03 -14.57 -2.61
CA SER A 178 -8.93 -15.15 -1.83
C SER A 178 -7.53 -14.90 -2.42
N GLY A 179 -7.37 -15.00 -3.75
CA GLY A 179 -6.10 -14.67 -4.40
C GLY A 179 -5.74 -13.19 -4.25
N GLN A 180 -6.73 -12.32 -4.44
CA GLN A 180 -6.57 -10.88 -4.27
C GLN A 180 -6.21 -10.53 -2.81
N GLY A 181 -6.89 -11.12 -1.83
CA GLY A 181 -6.60 -10.93 -0.41
C GLY A 181 -5.20 -11.39 0.00
N ARG A 182 -4.72 -12.52 -0.55
CA ARG A 182 -3.34 -12.97 -0.34
C ARG A 182 -2.32 -12.03 -0.97
N LEU A 183 -2.62 -11.47 -2.15
CA LEU A 183 -1.78 -10.45 -2.76
C LEU A 183 -1.76 -9.15 -1.93
N GLY A 184 -2.89 -8.75 -1.34
CA GLY A 184 -2.96 -7.66 -0.36
C GLY A 184 -2.08 -7.92 0.87
N CYS A 185 -2.08 -9.16 1.39
CA CYS A 185 -1.20 -9.58 2.49
C CYS A 185 0.28 -9.56 2.10
N PHE A 186 0.62 -9.95 0.87
CA PHE A 186 1.98 -9.83 0.36
C PHE A 186 2.45 -8.38 0.40
N TYR A 187 1.70 -7.44 -0.18
CA TYR A 187 2.06 -6.02 -0.16
C TYR A 187 2.12 -5.44 1.26
N ALA A 188 1.21 -5.85 2.15
CA ALA A 188 1.25 -5.47 3.56
C ALA A 188 2.56 -5.92 4.24
N ALA A 189 2.99 -7.16 4.02
CA ALA A 189 4.24 -7.68 4.56
C ALA A 189 5.46 -6.93 4.00
N ARG A 190 5.45 -6.54 2.73
CA ARG A 190 6.48 -5.70 2.12
C ARG A 190 6.57 -4.33 2.79
N ILE A 191 5.44 -3.67 3.09
CA ILE A 191 5.43 -2.37 3.80
C ILE A 191 6.12 -2.50 5.16
N ILE A 192 5.76 -3.54 5.94
CA ILE A 192 6.39 -3.79 7.25
C ILE A 192 7.90 -4.01 7.09
N HIS A 193 8.31 -4.77 6.07
CA HIS A 193 9.73 -5.00 5.81
C HIS A 193 10.47 -3.69 5.47
N VAL A 194 9.98 -2.89 4.53
CA VAL A 194 10.58 -1.61 4.12
C VAL A 194 10.68 -0.64 5.29
N VAL A 195 9.62 -0.50 6.09
CA VAL A 195 9.63 0.39 7.26
C VAL A 195 10.59 -0.10 8.35
N ARG A 196 10.79 -1.42 8.47
CA ARG A 196 11.74 -2.01 9.42
C ARG A 196 13.19 -1.83 8.96
N SER A 197 13.47 -1.96 7.66
CA SER A 197 14.82 -1.92 7.11
C SER A 197 15.34 -0.51 6.81
N SER A 198 14.45 0.48 6.70
CA SER A 198 14.78 1.79 6.15
C SER A 198 14.11 2.92 6.94
N ARG A 199 14.82 4.04 7.14
CA ARG A 199 14.24 5.21 7.80
C ARG A 199 13.25 5.90 6.86
N CYS A 200 11.96 5.79 7.17
CA CYS A 200 10.87 6.37 6.39
C CYS A 200 10.38 7.68 7.05
N SER A 201 10.70 8.82 6.45
CA SER A 201 10.24 10.13 6.93
C SER A 201 8.98 10.63 6.22
N HIS A 202 8.30 9.82 5.41
CA HIS A 202 7.09 10.27 4.71
C HIS A 202 5.88 10.30 5.65
N PHE A 203 5.08 11.37 5.61
CA PHE A 203 3.92 11.58 6.48
C PHE A 203 2.85 10.48 6.37
N GLY A 204 2.74 9.84 5.21
CA GLY A 204 1.81 8.73 4.96
C GLY A 204 2.29 7.37 5.49
N THR A 205 3.53 7.28 6.00
CA THR A 205 4.12 6.02 6.48
C THR A 205 3.35 5.44 7.66
N PRO A 206 3.02 6.20 8.73
CA PRO A 206 2.26 5.64 9.86
C PRO A 206 0.91 5.07 9.42
N VAL A 207 0.21 5.73 8.49
CA VAL A 207 -1.08 5.24 7.98
C VAL A 207 -0.89 3.93 7.20
N SER A 208 0.12 3.88 6.33
CA SER A 208 0.41 2.70 5.51
C SER A 208 0.84 1.52 6.37
N LEU A 209 1.68 1.76 7.37
CA LEU A 209 2.09 0.74 8.34
C LEU A 209 0.90 0.23 9.15
N LEU A 210 0.02 1.12 9.63
CA LEU A 210 -1.16 0.71 10.39
C LEU A 210 -2.02 -0.23 9.53
N ARG A 211 -2.35 0.21 8.32
CA ARG A 211 -3.16 -0.60 7.39
C ARG A 211 -2.50 -1.95 7.10
N ALA A 212 -1.19 -1.98 6.88
CA ALA A 212 -0.45 -3.23 6.65
C ALA A 212 -0.58 -4.21 7.83
N VAL A 213 -0.36 -3.73 9.05
CA VAL A 213 -0.53 -4.55 10.27
C VAL A 213 -1.98 -5.06 10.39
N LEU A 214 -2.97 -4.20 10.13
CA LEU A 214 -4.38 -4.57 10.24
C LEU A 214 -4.83 -5.57 9.15
N VAL A 215 -4.33 -5.46 7.92
CA VAL A 215 -4.58 -6.42 6.84
C VAL A 215 -4.08 -7.80 7.23
N LEU A 216 -2.82 -7.90 7.69
CA LEU A 216 -2.22 -9.17 8.08
C LEU A 216 -2.87 -9.77 9.33
N TRP A 217 -3.19 -8.93 10.32
CA TRP A 217 -3.92 -9.36 11.51
C TRP A 217 -5.29 -9.94 11.13
N LEU A 218 -6.04 -9.23 10.29
CA LEU A 218 -7.39 -9.65 9.91
C LEU A 218 -7.36 -10.94 9.10
N TYR A 219 -6.46 -11.04 8.13
CA TYR A 219 -6.27 -12.26 7.34
C TYR A 219 -5.99 -13.46 8.26
N SER A 220 -5.08 -13.31 9.22
CA SER A 220 -4.80 -14.36 10.19
C SER A 220 -6.02 -14.71 11.07
N ALA A 221 -6.75 -13.71 11.55
CA ALA A 221 -7.92 -13.92 12.41
C ALA A 221 -9.06 -14.65 11.69
N ILE A 222 -9.32 -14.31 10.43
CA ILE A 222 -10.28 -15.00 9.57
C ILE A 222 -9.81 -16.44 9.34
N THR A 223 -8.55 -16.60 8.98
CA THR A 223 -8.00 -17.91 8.61
C THR A 223 -8.04 -18.89 9.78
N GLU A 224 -7.71 -18.45 11.01
CA GLU A 224 -7.83 -19.28 12.21
C GLU A 224 -9.29 -19.63 12.51
N LYS A 225 -10.20 -18.63 12.45
CA LYS A 225 -11.62 -18.82 12.79
C LYS A 225 -12.35 -19.76 11.85
N PHE A 226 -11.92 -19.85 10.59
CA PHE A 226 -12.53 -20.68 9.56
C PHE A 226 -11.59 -21.81 9.12
N GLN A 227 -10.71 -22.30 10.00
CA GLN A 227 -9.74 -23.37 9.70
C GLN A 227 -10.36 -24.59 9.00
N ASP A 228 -11.56 -25.01 9.37
CA ASP A 228 -12.30 -26.11 8.71
C ASP A 228 -12.63 -25.84 7.23
N ARG A 229 -12.73 -24.56 6.83
CA ARG A 229 -13.01 -24.13 5.46
C ARG A 229 -11.76 -23.81 4.65
N PHE A 230 -10.59 -23.70 5.29
CA PHE A 230 -9.32 -23.35 4.64
C PHE A 230 -8.27 -24.48 4.62
N MET A 231 -8.54 -25.66 5.20
CA MET A 231 -7.76 -26.90 5.07
C MET A 231 -6.23 -26.70 5.18
N TYR A 232 -5.71 -26.46 6.38
CA TYR A 232 -4.27 -26.43 6.63
C TYR A 232 -3.80 -27.67 7.38
N SER A 233 -3.12 -28.57 6.68
CA SER A 233 -2.36 -29.64 7.33
C SER A 233 -1.11 -29.05 7.99
N PRO A 234 -0.67 -29.55 9.17
CA PRO A 234 0.63 -29.24 9.76
C PRO A 234 1.83 -29.46 8.82
N THR A 235 1.64 -30.27 7.78
CA THR A 235 2.63 -30.57 6.73
C THR A 235 2.73 -29.52 5.63
N ALA A 236 1.94 -28.44 5.66
CA ALA A 236 1.94 -27.44 4.61
C ALA A 236 3.31 -26.75 4.44
N PRO A 237 3.72 -26.47 3.19
CA PRO A 237 4.97 -25.78 2.89
C PRO A 237 4.98 -24.40 3.54
N ALA A 238 6.15 -23.86 3.87
CA ALA A 238 6.24 -22.51 4.44
C ALA A 238 6.49 -21.47 3.35
N VAL A 239 5.83 -20.31 3.43
CA VAL A 239 6.10 -19.14 2.61
C VAL A 239 6.61 -18.00 3.50
N VAL A 240 7.67 -17.31 3.08
CA VAL A 240 8.19 -16.13 3.79
C VAL A 240 7.76 -14.89 3.04
N LEU A 241 6.96 -14.03 3.67
CA LEU A 241 6.54 -12.75 3.10
C LEU A 241 7.41 -11.59 3.61
N GLY A 242 7.67 -10.59 2.76
CA GLY A 242 8.29 -9.32 3.16
C GLY A 242 9.65 -9.02 2.52
N PRO A 243 10.67 -9.89 2.64
CA PRO A 243 12.02 -9.57 2.19
C PRO A 243 12.18 -9.47 0.67
N LYS A 244 11.47 -10.30 -0.08
CA LYS A 244 11.67 -10.44 -1.51
C LYS A 244 10.50 -9.85 -2.32
N PRO A 245 10.79 -9.22 -3.47
CA PRO A 245 9.82 -8.97 -4.54
C PRO A 245 9.00 -10.21 -4.91
N LEU A 246 7.79 -10.00 -5.46
CA LEU A 246 6.87 -11.10 -5.78
C LEU A 246 7.50 -12.04 -6.80
N ASN A 247 8.19 -11.49 -7.80
CA ASN A 247 8.90 -12.24 -8.84
C ASN A 247 10.12 -13.04 -8.29
N GLN A 248 10.56 -12.79 -7.06
CA GLN A 248 11.69 -13.45 -6.40
C GLN A 248 11.26 -14.34 -5.22
N MET A 249 9.95 -14.43 -4.92
CA MET A 249 9.45 -15.31 -3.88
C MET A 249 9.61 -16.79 -4.25
N ASP A 250 10.06 -17.58 -3.27
CA ASP A 250 10.31 -19.01 -3.43
C ASP A 250 9.02 -19.82 -3.68
N ASN A 251 7.84 -19.28 -3.32
CA ASN A 251 6.55 -19.92 -3.54
C ASN A 251 5.46 -18.90 -3.93
N LYS A 252 5.51 -18.41 -5.18
CA LYS A 252 4.50 -17.49 -5.74
C LYS A 252 3.11 -18.10 -5.84
N ALA A 253 3.06 -19.43 -6.06
CA ALA A 253 1.82 -20.18 -6.18
C ALA A 253 0.97 -20.13 -4.91
N TRP A 254 1.54 -19.73 -3.76
CA TRP A 254 0.76 -19.42 -2.57
C TRP A 254 -0.31 -18.36 -2.80
N VAL A 255 -0.05 -17.34 -3.64
CA VAL A 255 -1.06 -16.31 -3.96
C VAL A 255 -2.29 -16.93 -4.61
N ASP A 256 -2.12 -17.98 -5.42
CA ASP A 256 -3.24 -18.62 -6.13
C ASP A 256 -3.86 -19.76 -5.33
N ILE A 257 -3.04 -20.58 -4.68
CA ILE A 257 -3.44 -21.84 -4.04
C ILE A 257 -3.80 -21.62 -2.55
N GLY A 258 -3.19 -20.63 -1.89
CA GLY A 258 -3.42 -20.31 -0.48
C GLY A 258 -2.90 -21.34 0.52
N TRP A 259 -2.39 -22.49 0.07
CA TRP A 259 -1.96 -23.58 0.93
C TRP A 259 -0.48 -23.42 1.37
N SER A 260 -0.26 -22.78 2.52
CA SER A 260 1.07 -22.71 3.15
C SER A 260 1.01 -22.23 4.61
N ARG A 261 2.09 -22.48 5.37
CA ARG A 261 2.39 -21.76 6.61
C ARG A 261 3.01 -20.41 6.26
N VAL A 262 2.38 -19.32 6.70
CA VAL A 262 2.85 -17.96 6.41
C VAL A 262 3.82 -17.48 7.47
N LYS A 263 5.03 -17.11 7.06
CA LYS A 263 6.10 -16.58 7.91
C LYS A 263 6.38 -15.12 7.56
N LEU A 264 6.77 -14.35 8.57
CA LEU A 264 7.35 -13.00 8.41
C LEU A 264 8.73 -12.98 9.09
N PRO A 265 9.64 -12.07 8.72
CA PRO A 265 10.87 -11.86 9.48
C PRO A 265 10.54 -11.62 10.96
N GLY A 266 11.06 -12.50 11.83
CA GLY A 266 10.77 -12.49 13.27
C GLY A 266 9.51 -13.27 13.70
N ILE A 267 8.62 -13.71 12.79
CA ILE A 267 7.36 -14.39 13.11
C ILE A 267 7.30 -15.75 12.39
N GLY A 268 7.36 -16.83 13.16
CA GLY A 268 7.48 -18.20 12.62
C GLY A 268 6.21 -18.78 12.01
N ASN A 269 5.03 -18.37 12.49
CA ASN A 269 3.73 -18.67 11.88
C ASN A 269 2.79 -17.49 12.16
N LEU A 270 2.33 -16.80 11.13
CA LEU A 270 1.39 -15.69 11.25
C LEU A 270 -0.04 -16.17 11.51
N LEU A 271 -0.41 -17.37 11.04
CA LEU A 271 -1.80 -17.85 11.00
C LEU A 271 -2.26 -18.51 12.32
N CYS A 272 -1.69 -18.08 13.45
CA CYS A 272 -2.10 -18.49 14.80
C CYS A 272 -2.16 -17.29 15.74
N ALA A 273 -2.78 -17.47 16.91
CA ALA A 273 -2.95 -16.44 17.92
C ALA A 273 -1.62 -15.83 18.39
N GLU A 274 -0.60 -16.65 18.66
CA GLU A 274 0.74 -16.20 19.08
C GLU A 274 1.40 -15.37 17.98
N GLY A 275 1.24 -15.80 16.72
CA GLY A 275 1.72 -15.09 15.54
C GLY A 275 1.09 -13.71 15.40
N ARG A 276 -0.23 -13.60 15.61
CA ARG A 276 -0.93 -12.31 15.60
C ARG A 276 -0.49 -11.40 16.73
N ILE A 277 -0.34 -11.93 17.95
CA ILE A 277 0.13 -11.14 19.09
C ILE A 277 1.52 -10.58 18.78
N LYS A 278 2.43 -11.42 18.25
CA LYS A 278 3.77 -10.98 17.86
C LYS A 278 3.76 -9.94 16.74
N LEU A 279 2.89 -10.10 15.73
CA LEU A 279 2.70 -9.09 14.69
C LEU A 279 2.28 -7.74 15.27
N LEU A 280 1.35 -7.73 16.23
CA LEU A 280 0.89 -6.51 16.88
C LEU A 280 1.99 -5.87 17.74
N ASP A 281 2.78 -6.68 18.45
CA ASP A 281 3.95 -6.22 19.22
C ASP A 281 5.00 -5.57 18.30
N ASP A 282 5.37 -6.24 17.22
CA ASP A 282 6.27 -5.70 16.19
C ASP A 282 5.71 -4.39 15.60
N GLY A 283 4.42 -4.35 15.29
CA GLY A 283 3.74 -3.18 14.77
C GLY A 283 3.79 -1.98 15.74
N VAL A 284 3.62 -2.22 17.05
CA VAL A 284 3.75 -1.18 18.09
C VAL A 284 5.17 -0.65 18.16
N VAL A 285 6.18 -1.52 18.13
CA VAL A 285 7.60 -1.12 18.13
C VAL A 285 7.91 -0.27 16.90
N LEU A 286 7.48 -0.70 15.72
CA LEU A 286 7.68 0.05 14.48
C LEU A 286 6.97 1.40 14.51
N MET A 287 5.72 1.47 14.98
CA MET A 287 5.02 2.75 15.14
C MET A 287 5.78 3.73 16.04
N ARG A 288 6.28 3.25 17.19
CA ARG A 288 7.05 4.08 18.13
C ARG A 288 8.40 4.52 17.57
N SER A 289 8.96 3.78 16.61
CA SER A 289 10.19 4.18 15.91
C SER A 289 9.97 5.37 14.95
N LEU A 290 8.73 5.61 14.50
CA LEU A 290 8.34 6.74 13.65
C LEU A 290 8.16 8.03 14.46
N LYS A 291 9.23 8.44 15.16
CA LYS A 291 9.24 9.57 16.12
C LYS A 291 8.79 10.91 15.53
N ASP A 292 8.90 11.08 14.21
CA ASP A 292 8.61 12.32 13.51
C ASP A 292 7.08 12.60 13.39
N TRP A 293 6.22 11.63 13.73
CA TRP A 293 4.78 11.73 13.50
C TRP A 293 3.96 11.46 14.76
N GLY A 294 3.34 12.51 15.33
CA GLY A 294 2.50 12.38 16.54
C GLY A 294 1.35 11.37 16.42
N ILE A 295 0.83 11.16 15.20
CA ILE A 295 -0.23 10.18 14.93
C ILE A 295 0.24 8.72 15.10
N SER A 296 1.54 8.45 15.00
CA SER A 296 2.11 7.12 15.20
C SER A 296 1.85 6.60 16.62
N THR A 297 1.89 7.48 17.62
CA THR A 297 1.57 7.16 19.02
C THR A 297 0.11 6.73 19.16
N THR A 298 -0.82 7.45 18.52
CA THR A 298 -2.25 7.08 18.51
C THR A 298 -2.45 5.72 17.86
N TYR A 299 -1.79 5.46 16.73
CA TYR A 299 -1.86 4.17 16.04
C TYR A 299 -1.24 3.03 16.86
N ALA A 300 -0.13 3.27 17.55
CA ALA A 300 0.44 2.31 18.50
C ALA A 300 -0.56 1.96 19.62
N GLN A 301 -1.31 2.94 20.13
CA GLN A 301 -2.35 2.70 21.14
C GLN A 301 -3.51 1.84 20.59
N ILE A 302 -3.91 2.05 19.34
CA ILE A 302 -4.92 1.20 18.69
C ILE A 302 -4.42 -0.26 18.60
N LEU A 303 -3.16 -0.47 18.19
CA LEU A 303 -2.57 -1.80 18.11
C LEU A 303 -2.45 -2.47 19.48
N LEU A 304 -2.09 -1.74 20.54
CA LEU A 304 -2.06 -2.25 21.91
C LEU A 304 -3.44 -2.69 22.41
N ARG A 305 -4.49 -1.90 22.13
CA ARG A 305 -5.86 -2.26 22.50
C ARG A 305 -6.34 -3.50 21.74
N LEU A 306 -6.00 -3.59 20.46
CA LEU A 306 -6.30 -4.77 19.65
C LEU A 306 -5.58 -6.01 20.19
N ARG A 307 -4.30 -5.89 20.57
CA ARG A 307 -3.55 -6.97 21.21
C ARG A 307 -4.21 -7.46 22.50
N ALA A 308 -4.63 -6.54 23.37
CA ALA A 308 -5.32 -6.90 24.62
C ALA A 308 -6.62 -7.70 24.36
N SER A 309 -7.36 -7.34 23.30
CA SER A 309 -8.58 -8.08 22.91
C SER A 309 -8.32 -9.50 22.40
N GLU A 310 -7.12 -9.81 21.91
CA GLU A 310 -6.75 -11.17 21.50
C GLU A 310 -6.48 -12.04 22.74
N THR A 311 -5.78 -11.51 23.74
CA THR A 311 -5.48 -12.22 24.99
C THR A 311 -6.75 -12.54 25.80
N TYR A 312 -7.69 -11.59 25.88
CA TYR A 312 -8.95 -11.80 26.60
C TYR A 312 -9.79 -12.95 26.02
N ASN A 313 -9.76 -13.15 24.70
CA ASN A 313 -10.49 -14.22 24.04
C ASN A 313 -9.76 -15.59 24.09
N ALA A 314 -8.44 -15.59 24.29
CA ALA A 314 -7.67 -16.82 24.45
C ALA A 314 -7.82 -17.44 25.84
N GLY A 315 -8.03 -16.62 26.89
CA GLY A 315 -8.24 -17.09 28.27
C GLY A 315 -9.68 -17.50 28.62
N GLY A 316 -10.61 -17.42 27.68
CA GLY A 316 -12.02 -17.82 27.84
C GLY A 316 -12.40 -19.10 27.08
N ARG A 317 -11.40 -19.86 26.60
CA ARG A 317 -11.57 -21.20 26.02
C ARG A 317 -11.10 -22.25 27.01
#